data_AF-A0A3D2RW22-F1
#
_entry.id   AF-A0A3D2RW22-F1
#
_cell.length_a   1.000
_cell.length_b   1.000
_cell.length_c   1.000
_cell.angle_alpha   90.00
_cell.angle_beta   90.00
_cell.angle_gamma   90.00
#
_symmetry.space_group_name_H-M   'P 1'
#
loop_
_entity.id
_entity.type
_entity.pdbx_description
1 polymer ?
#
loop_
_entity_poly.entity_id
_entity_poly.type
_entity_poly.pdbx_seq_one_letter_code
_entity_poly.pdbx_strand_id
1 'polypeptide(L)'
;MIGKENLFTDEQMKQFIANGYVIVKPNVPTSLHKTIYQKLDKVVAKEGNPGNNLLPRVPEIQEVFDNPVVRGAFTSVIGPNYIMHPHRHPHHNGPGSKGGGWHKDSCTKS
;
A
#
# COMPACT_ATOMS: atom_id res chain seq x y z
N MET A 1 -9.72 -18.43 -0.62
CA MET A 1 -8.84 -18.69 0.53
C MET A 1 -7.41 -18.33 0.13
N ILE A 2 -6.61 -17.75 1.02
CA ILE A 2 -5.21 -17.41 0.71
C ILE A 2 -4.38 -18.69 0.86
N GLY A 3 -3.63 -19.06 -0.18
CA GLY A 3 -2.74 -20.21 -0.13
C GLY A 3 -1.54 -19.94 0.79
N LYS A 4 -1.05 -20.99 1.47
CA LYS A 4 0.05 -20.92 2.44
C LYS A 4 1.34 -20.37 1.81
N GLU A 5 1.52 -20.57 0.51
CA GLU A 5 2.63 -20.05 -0.30
C GLU A 5 2.65 -18.52 -0.40
N ASN A 6 1.55 -17.85 -0.10
CA ASN A 6 1.45 -16.39 -0.11
C ASN A 6 1.57 -15.77 1.28
N LEU A 7 1.54 -16.57 2.34
CA LEU A 7 1.73 -16.10 3.72
C LEU A 7 3.22 -15.84 3.96
N PHE A 8 3.52 -14.96 4.93
CA PHE A 8 4.88 -14.76 5.38
C PHE A 8 5.50 -16.06 5.89
N THR A 9 6.75 -16.28 5.49
CA THR A 9 7.62 -17.26 6.12
C THR A 9 8.01 -16.77 7.52
N ASP A 10 8.51 -17.70 8.35
CA ASP A 10 9.04 -17.37 9.68
C ASP A 10 10.12 -16.29 9.62
N GLU A 11 10.93 -16.29 8.56
CA GLU A 11 11.99 -15.30 8.37
C GLU A 11 11.43 -13.92 8.06
N GLN A 12 10.41 -13.83 7.20
CA GLN A 12 9.73 -12.56 6.93
C GLN A 12 9.02 -12.04 8.18
N MET A 13 8.42 -12.92 8.99
CA MET A 13 7.79 -12.52 10.25
C MET A 13 8.83 -11.98 11.25
N LYS A 14 10.00 -12.63 11.38
CA LYS A 14 11.10 -12.12 12.21
C LYS A 14 11.58 -10.75 11.74
N GLN A 15 11.75 -10.55 10.43
CA GLN A 15 12.15 -9.26 9.87
C GLN A 15 11.12 -8.17 10.18
N PHE A 16 9.83 -8.47 10.07
CA PHE A 16 8.77 -7.54 10.43
C PHE A 16 8.84 -7.16 11.91
N ILE A 17 9.00 -8.13 12.81
CA ILE A 17 9.06 -7.87 14.27
C ILE A 17 10.31 -7.07 14.63
N ALA A 18 11.47 -7.40 14.05
CA ALA A 18 12.74 -6.74 14.37
C ALA A 18 12.83 -5.32 13.81
N ASN A 19 12.32 -5.09 12.59
CA ASN A 19 12.54 -3.85 11.85
C ASN A 19 11.29 -2.98 11.70
N GLY A 20 10.10 -3.51 11.98
CA GLY A 20 8.82 -2.84 11.78
C GLY A 20 8.32 -2.83 10.33
N TYR A 21 9.03 -3.45 9.38
CA TYR A 21 8.62 -3.51 7.97
C TYR A 21 9.20 -4.73 7.24
N VAL A 22 8.55 -5.12 6.13
CA VAL A 22 9.03 -6.11 5.16
C VAL A 22 8.67 -5.61 3.76
N ILE A 23 9.59 -5.78 2.81
CA ILE A 23 9.33 -5.43 1.40
C ILE A 23 8.81 -6.68 0.67
N VAL A 24 7.60 -6.60 0.14
CA VAL A 24 7.02 -7.61 -0.74
C VAL A 24 7.05 -7.15 -2.20
N LYS A 25 7.24 -8.08 -3.12
CA LYS A 25 7.25 -7.81 -4.56
C LYS A 25 6.14 -8.62 -5.24
N PRO A 26 4.90 -8.10 -5.27
CA PRO A 26 3.82 -8.79 -5.95
C PRO A 26 4.10 -8.82 -7.46
N ASN A 27 3.88 -9.97 -8.08
CA ASN A 27 3.96 -10.08 -9.53
C ASN A 27 2.70 -9.47 -10.15
N VAL A 28 2.76 -8.18 -10.49
CA VAL A 28 1.68 -7.45 -11.16
C VAL A 28 2.11 -7.06 -12.58
N PRO A 29 1.20 -7.05 -13.58
CA PRO A 29 1.56 -6.65 -14.93
C PRO A 29 2.11 -5.23 -14.99
N THR A 30 3.18 -5.01 -15.77
CA THR A 30 3.72 -3.66 -16.01
C THR A 30 2.67 -2.71 -16.60
N SER A 31 1.73 -3.25 -17.39
CA SER A 31 0.60 -2.50 -17.93
C SER A 31 -0.30 -1.93 -16.83
N LEU A 32 -0.55 -2.68 -15.75
CA LEU A 32 -1.35 -2.22 -14.61
C LEU A 32 -0.66 -1.04 -13.92
N HIS A 33 0.65 -1.15 -13.66
CA HIS A 33 1.43 -0.05 -13.08
C HIS A 33 1.36 1.21 -13.95
N LYS A 34 1.51 1.05 -15.28
CA LYS A 34 1.43 2.17 -16.23
C LYS A 34 0.04 2.82 -16.22
N THR A 35 -1.03 2.03 -16.17
CA THR A 35 -2.41 2.53 -16.10
C THR A 35 -2.65 3.34 -14.82
N ILE A 36 -2.26 2.79 -13.66
CA ILE A 36 -2.38 3.47 -12.36
C ILE A 36 -1.64 4.81 -12.39
N TYR A 37 -0.38 4.80 -12.86
CA TYR A 37 0.43 6.01 -12.96
C TYR A 37 -0.24 7.07 -13.85
N GLN A 38 -0.65 6.71 -15.07
CA GLN A 38 -1.25 7.64 -16.01
C GLN A 38 -2.57 8.25 -15.51
N LYS A 39 -3.38 7.46 -14.81
CA LYS A 39 -4.64 7.94 -14.23
C LYS A 39 -4.37 8.88 -13.06
N LEU A 40 -3.46 8.52 -12.16
CA LEU A 40 -3.10 9.36 -11.03
C LEU A 40 -2.50 10.69 -11.49
N ASP A 41 -1.61 10.66 -12.47
CA ASP A 41 -0.99 11.85 -13.07
C ASP A 41 -2.04 12.80 -13.65
N LYS A 42 -3.03 12.28 -14.39
CA LYS A 42 -4.17 13.07 -14.91
C LYS A 42 -5.02 13.68 -13.79
N VAL A 43 -5.31 12.92 -12.73
CA VAL A 43 -6.09 13.40 -11.58
C VAL A 43 -5.32 14.52 -10.88
N VAL A 44 -4.03 14.33 -10.62
CA VAL A 44 -3.17 15.33 -9.99
C VAL A 44 -3.06 16.59 -10.84
N ALA A 45 -2.88 16.46 -12.15
CA ALA A 45 -2.80 17.59 -13.06
C ALA A 45 -4.11 18.41 -13.13
N LYS A 46 -5.27 17.75 -13.01
CA LYS A 46 -6.58 18.40 -13.12
C LYS A 46 -7.11 18.94 -11.78
N GLU A 47 -6.89 18.21 -10.70
CA GLU A 47 -7.59 18.39 -9.42
C GLU A 47 -6.63 18.55 -8.23
N GLY A 48 -5.32 18.36 -8.41
CA GLY A 48 -4.35 18.29 -7.33
C GLY A 48 -4.34 16.94 -6.61
N ASN A 49 -3.72 16.88 -5.43
CA ASN A 49 -3.59 15.63 -4.67
C ASN A 49 -4.98 15.11 -4.26
N PRO A 50 -5.38 13.87 -4.65
CA PRO A 50 -6.70 13.34 -4.34
C PRO A 50 -6.92 13.01 -2.85
N GLY A 51 -5.87 13.09 -2.02
CA GLY A 51 -5.92 12.75 -0.60
C GLY A 51 -6.44 11.33 -0.39
N ASN A 52 -7.37 11.17 0.55
CA ASN A 52 -7.97 9.86 0.86
C ASN A 52 -8.90 9.33 -0.25
N ASN A 53 -9.21 10.14 -1.27
CA ASN A 53 -10.05 9.74 -2.39
C ASN A 53 -9.27 9.00 -3.50
N LEU A 54 -8.06 8.51 -3.21
CA LEU A 54 -7.23 7.78 -4.17
C LEU A 54 -7.95 6.60 -4.82
N LEU A 55 -8.52 5.67 -4.04
CA LEU A 55 -9.21 4.49 -4.59
C LEU A 55 -10.44 4.86 -5.45
N PRO A 56 -11.33 5.78 -5.02
CA PRO A 56 -12.40 6.26 -5.89
C PRO A 56 -11.93 6.84 -7.23
N ARG A 57 -10.72 7.42 -7.28
CA ARG A 57 -10.19 8.06 -8.49
C ARG A 57 -9.37 7.13 -9.36
N VAL A 58 -8.69 6.15 -8.75
CA VAL A 58 -7.85 5.16 -9.42
C VAL A 58 -8.20 3.77 -8.87
N PRO A 59 -9.34 3.19 -9.28
CA PRO A 59 -9.82 1.92 -8.75
C PRO A 59 -8.88 0.75 -9.06
N GLU A 60 -8.06 0.84 -10.12
CA GLU A 60 -7.06 -0.18 -10.49
C GLU A 60 -6.04 -0.48 -9.38
N ILE A 61 -5.83 0.46 -8.44
CA ILE A 61 -4.98 0.22 -7.27
C ILE A 61 -5.52 -0.94 -6.42
N GLN A 62 -6.83 -1.20 -6.44
CA GLN A 62 -7.44 -2.33 -5.76
C GLN A 62 -6.87 -3.67 -6.23
N GLU A 63 -6.50 -3.81 -7.51
CA GLU A 63 -5.89 -5.02 -8.05
C GLU A 63 -4.53 -5.33 -7.40
N VAL A 64 -3.78 -4.29 -6.99
CA VAL A 64 -2.53 -4.46 -6.25
C VAL A 64 -2.80 -4.96 -4.84
N PHE A 65 -3.81 -4.40 -4.17
CA PHE A 65 -4.21 -4.83 -2.83
C PHE A 65 -4.81 -6.24 -2.81
N ASP A 66 -5.47 -6.64 -3.89
CA ASP A 66 -6.06 -7.96 -4.04
C ASP A 66 -5.05 -9.02 -4.47
N ASN A 67 -3.82 -8.63 -4.82
CA ASN A 67 -2.76 -9.57 -5.14
C ASN A 67 -2.54 -10.56 -3.97
N PRO A 68 -2.48 -11.88 -4.23
CA PRO A 68 -2.36 -12.89 -3.18
C PRO A 68 -1.18 -12.66 -2.24
N VAL A 69 -0.04 -12.17 -2.74
CA VAL A 69 1.15 -11.88 -1.93
C VAL A 69 0.90 -10.71 -0.98
N VAL A 70 0.19 -9.68 -1.44
CA VAL A 70 -0.15 -8.52 -0.60
C VAL A 70 -1.19 -8.90 0.45
N ARG A 71 -2.24 -9.62 0.06
CA ARG A 71 -3.25 -10.11 1.00
C ARG A 71 -2.66 -11.09 2.02
N GLY A 72 -1.75 -11.94 1.58
CA GLY A 72 -1.05 -12.90 2.44
C GLY A 72 -0.16 -12.20 3.46
N ALA A 73 0.58 -11.17 3.04
CA ALA A 73 1.36 -10.32 3.94
C ALA A 73 0.50 -9.70 5.05
N PHE A 74 -0.64 -9.07 4.69
CA PHE A 74 -1.56 -8.54 5.70
C PHE A 74 -2.11 -9.64 6.60
N THR A 75 -2.58 -10.74 6.02
CA THR A 75 -3.15 -11.86 6.80
C THR A 75 -2.15 -12.43 7.79
N SER A 76 -0.87 -12.51 7.43
CA SER A 76 0.18 -12.98 8.33
C SER A 76 0.42 -12.06 9.53
N VAL A 77 0.34 -10.74 9.33
CA VAL A 77 0.64 -9.77 10.39
C VAL A 77 -0.57 -9.47 11.28
N ILE A 78 -1.76 -9.31 10.68
CA ILE A 78 -2.96 -8.82 11.38
C ILE A 78 -4.13 -9.81 11.38
N GLY A 79 -3.92 -11.02 10.87
CA GLY A 79 -4.97 -12.05 10.76
C GLY A 79 -5.90 -11.84 9.55
N PRO A 80 -6.81 -12.79 9.28
CA PRO A 80 -7.60 -12.83 8.03
C PRO A 80 -8.74 -11.81 7.98
N ASN A 81 -9.17 -11.25 9.11
CA ASN A 81 -10.38 -10.42 9.22
C ASN A 81 -10.04 -8.92 9.30
N TYR A 82 -9.14 -8.46 8.44
CA TYR A 82 -8.76 -7.05 8.37
C TYR A 82 -9.64 -6.27 7.39
N ILE A 83 -9.72 -4.95 7.60
CA ILE A 83 -10.35 -4.01 6.68
C ILE A 83 -9.32 -2.98 6.23
N MET A 84 -9.48 -2.48 5.00
CA MET A 84 -8.63 -1.40 4.50
C MET A 84 -9.09 -0.06 5.08
N HIS A 85 -8.25 0.54 5.93
CA HIS A 85 -8.52 1.86 6.49
C HIS A 85 -8.69 2.92 5.37
N PRO A 86 -9.60 3.90 5.53
CA PRO A 86 -9.86 4.91 4.49
C PRO A 86 -8.71 5.92 4.30
N HIS A 87 -7.78 6.01 5.25
CA HIS A 87 -6.63 6.90 5.14
C HIS A 87 -5.60 6.36 4.14
N ARG A 88 -5.52 6.96 2.96
CA ARG A 88 -4.75 6.48 1.80
C ARG A 88 -4.13 7.65 1.02
N HIS A 89 -3.66 8.65 1.76
CA HIS A 89 -3.12 9.88 1.20
C HIS A 89 -1.84 9.60 0.38
N PRO A 90 -1.82 9.87 -0.94
CA PRO A 90 -0.60 9.72 -1.71
C PRO A 90 0.38 10.85 -1.34
N HIS A 91 1.59 10.48 -0.96
CA HIS A 91 2.66 11.43 -0.67
C HIS A 91 3.47 11.69 -1.94
N HIS A 92 3.58 12.96 -2.33
CA HIS A 92 4.45 13.39 -3.43
C HIS A 92 5.65 14.14 -2.86
N ASN A 93 6.85 13.56 -2.98
CA ASN A 93 8.10 14.18 -2.59
C ASN A 93 8.84 14.65 -3.85
N GLY A 94 8.52 15.86 -4.32
CA GLY A 94 9.20 16.47 -5.46
C GLY A 94 10.68 16.78 -5.17
N PRO A 95 11.49 17.03 -6.21
CA PRO A 95 12.88 17.45 -6.03
C PRO A 95 12.99 18.67 -5.11
N GLY A 96 13.83 18.59 -4.07
CA GLY A 96 13.99 19.67 -3.08
C GLY A 96 12.93 19.73 -1.97
N SER A 97 11.98 18.79 -1.93
CA SER A 97 11.05 18.69 -0.80
C SER A 97 11.80 18.34 0.49
N LYS A 98 11.49 19.07 1.57
CA LYS A 98 11.84 18.62 2.91
C LYS A 98 10.90 17.45 3.17
N GLY A 99 11.44 16.23 3.22
CA GLY A 99 10.64 15.02 3.43
C GLY A 99 9.71 15.17 4.65
N GLY A 100 8.62 14.39 4.69
CA GLY A 100 7.77 14.33 5.89
C GLY A 100 8.66 13.94 7.07
N GLY A 101 8.91 14.88 7.99
CA GLY A 101 9.83 14.68 9.12
C GLY A 101 9.44 13.48 9.99
N TRP A 102 10.13 13.22 11.10
CA TRP A 102 9.76 12.11 11.98
C TRP A 102 8.30 12.19 12.45
N HIS A 103 7.49 11.21 12.03
CA HIS A 103 6.07 11.12 12.38
C HIS A 103 5.64 9.65 12.55
N LYS A 104 4.49 9.45 13.22
CA LYS A 104 3.72 8.20 13.21
C LYS A 104 2.42 8.47 12.46
N ASP A 105 2.02 7.56 11.58
CA ASP A 105 0.90 7.76 10.65
C ASP A 105 -0.46 7.88 11.34
N SER A 106 -0.65 7.28 12.52
CA SER A 106 -1.89 7.35 13.28
C SER A 106 -1.63 7.20 14.78
N CYS A 107 -2.37 7.97 15.58
CA CYS A 107 -2.35 7.93 17.04
C CYS A 107 -3.76 7.70 17.59
N THR A 108 -4.43 6.60 17.23
CA THR A 108 -5.51 6.11 18.09
C THR A 108 -4.84 5.50 19.32
N LYS A 109 -4.99 6.16 20.47
CA LYS A 109 -4.68 5.53 21.75
C LYS A 109 -5.59 4.29 21.85
N SER A 110 -4.96 3.12 21.95
CA SER A 110 -5.59 1.89 22.44
C SER A 110 -6.15 2.11 23.82
#